data_AF-A0A2N7DU60-F1
#
_entry.id   AF-A0A2N7DU60-F1
#
_cell.length_a   1.000
_cell.length_b   1.000
_cell.length_c   1.000
_cell.angle_alpha   90.00
_cell.angle_beta   90.00
_cell.angle_gamma   90.00
#
_symmetry.space_group_name_H-M   'P 1'
#
loop_
_entity.id
_entity.type
_entity.pdbx_description
1 polymer ?
#
loop_
_entity_poly.entity_id
_entity_poly.type
_entity_poly.pdbx_seq_one_letter_code
_entity_poly.pdbx_strand_id
1 'polypeptide(L)'
;MNVIDATPKADFLIKSIAEQGYTLEAAIADLIDNSVTANSNVIQVLIDSDIEPFQLFLADNGDGMSIDELIHNMQFPSSSPEGERAQLDLGRFGLGMKAASFSQTRKFTVLSRKQGEEDYHGLTWDVEHLVKTKKWEIVVNNQAEIDQLVSEFNKLNNEFNGQVSEFSPNTIVIWSGLYKFEKYLKEHNRKKALHREIVQNTTEHLGIVFHRFLENPEDPLTIRVNNSHIRSFNPFPESKQSLRKLEFRQKDFGNDNIKLEGFILPSSSIKDSQQPDNAWTTPNKSLLDMEGVYIYRANRLIIYGGWNGLIRKAPRIQLARLRVDIGNKADHLLHLNVAKSQVMIPHDLIKAFKGYVEELTAEAEKEFYNRGIKKFDHNPSDKEAKFLRKIHSNKGPLLEMNYEFPLLNDLVDSCDSKQKAKLNLLVRMINTTINKIRDTHEDVPFYKCEETTNTNFVEAILNLREHGYSNDFIKKNLISELGIDLKTLPTDILEMLE
;
A
#
# COMPACT_ATOMS: atom_id res chain seq x y z
N MET A 1 -24.62 -29.49 -45.60
CA MET A 1 -24.34 -28.34 -44.72
C MET A 1 -23.17 -27.60 -45.36
N ASN A 2 -23.37 -26.37 -45.84
CA ASN A 2 -22.25 -25.60 -46.40
C ASN A 2 -21.59 -24.85 -45.25
N VAL A 3 -20.33 -25.15 -45.00
CA VAL A 3 -19.53 -24.56 -43.92
C VAL A 3 -18.40 -23.76 -44.56
N ILE A 4 -18.08 -22.60 -44.00
CA ILE A 4 -16.97 -21.75 -44.42
C ILE A 4 -15.96 -21.70 -43.27
N ASP A 5 -14.68 -21.82 -43.59
CA ASP A 5 -13.60 -21.66 -42.61
C ASP A 5 -13.55 -20.21 -42.10
N ALA A 6 -13.70 -20.06 -40.79
CA ALA A 6 -13.66 -18.77 -40.08
C ALA A 6 -12.43 -18.64 -39.18
N THR A 7 -11.38 -19.45 -39.42
CA THR A 7 -10.13 -19.39 -38.66
C THR A 7 -9.55 -17.97 -38.73
N PRO A 8 -9.32 -17.29 -37.58
CA PRO A 8 -8.84 -15.93 -37.58
C PRO A 8 -7.42 -15.88 -38.15
N LYS A 9 -7.13 -14.82 -38.91
CA LYS A 9 -5.76 -14.54 -39.35
C LYS A 9 -4.88 -14.29 -38.13
N ALA A 10 -3.78 -15.02 -38.06
CA ALA A 10 -2.92 -15.05 -36.88
C ALA A 10 -2.35 -13.67 -36.51
N ASP A 11 -1.94 -12.90 -37.51
CA ASP A 11 -1.42 -11.53 -37.35
C ASP A 11 -2.47 -10.56 -36.80
N PHE A 12 -3.72 -10.67 -37.25
CA PHE A 12 -4.81 -9.83 -36.77
C PHE A 12 -5.19 -10.16 -35.34
N LEU A 13 -5.25 -11.45 -34.99
CA LEU A 13 -5.56 -11.87 -33.62
C LEU A 13 -4.44 -11.45 -32.66
N ILE A 14 -3.17 -11.68 -33.02
CA ILE A 14 -2.02 -11.26 -32.19
C ILE A 14 -2.01 -9.75 -32.02
N LYS A 15 -2.28 -8.98 -33.07
CA LYS A 15 -2.39 -7.53 -32.97
C LYS A 15 -3.51 -7.11 -32.02
N SER A 16 -4.67 -7.76 -32.08
CA SER A 16 -5.78 -7.51 -31.17
C SER A 16 -5.44 -7.86 -29.71
N ILE A 17 -4.64 -8.90 -29.48
CA ILE A 17 -4.15 -9.26 -28.13
C ILE A 17 -3.12 -8.23 -27.65
N ALA A 18 -2.20 -7.80 -28.52
CA ALA A 18 -1.15 -6.84 -28.22
C ALA A 18 -1.67 -5.44 -27.86
N GLU A 19 -2.82 -5.04 -28.39
CA GLU A 19 -3.42 -3.71 -28.18
C GLU A 19 -4.22 -3.58 -26.87
N GLN A 20 -4.17 -4.57 -25.97
CA GLN A 20 -4.90 -4.59 -24.68
C GLN A 20 -4.38 -3.60 -23.61
N GLY A 21 -3.49 -2.66 -23.96
CA GLY A 21 -3.12 -1.55 -23.08
C GLY A 21 -2.04 -1.86 -22.02
N TYR A 22 -1.23 -2.89 -22.22
CA TYR A 22 -0.05 -3.14 -21.38
C TYR A 22 0.99 -2.02 -21.50
N THR A 23 1.39 -1.47 -20.35
CA THR A 23 2.64 -0.72 -20.20
C THR A 23 3.84 -1.68 -20.14
N LEU A 24 5.06 -1.16 -20.22
CA LEU A 24 6.27 -2.00 -20.22
C LEU A 24 6.43 -2.71 -18.88
N GLU A 25 6.27 -1.96 -17.79
CA GLU A 25 6.37 -2.42 -16.42
C GLU A 25 5.29 -3.45 -16.06
N ALA A 26 4.06 -3.28 -16.57
CA ALA A 26 3.00 -4.27 -16.40
C ALA A 26 3.31 -5.58 -17.15
N ALA A 27 3.86 -5.49 -18.37
CA ALA A 27 4.23 -6.67 -19.15
C ALA A 27 5.39 -7.44 -18.51
N ILE A 28 6.41 -6.73 -18.00
CA ILE A 28 7.52 -7.33 -17.24
C ILE A 28 7.00 -7.95 -15.94
N ALA A 29 6.13 -7.25 -15.20
CA ALA A 29 5.56 -7.78 -13.97
C ALA A 29 4.75 -9.07 -14.20
N ASP A 30 4.03 -9.19 -15.32
CA ASP A 30 3.32 -10.42 -15.68
C ASP A 30 4.26 -11.59 -16.01
N LEU A 31 5.45 -11.32 -16.55
CA LEU A 31 6.47 -12.36 -16.72
C LEU A 31 7.06 -12.78 -15.36
N ILE A 32 7.35 -11.82 -14.49
CA ILE A 32 7.85 -12.06 -13.13
C ILE A 32 6.85 -12.87 -12.30
N ASP A 33 5.54 -12.62 -12.45
CA ASP A 33 4.50 -13.42 -11.80
C ASP A 33 4.62 -14.91 -12.17
N ASN A 34 5.00 -15.25 -13.41
CA ASN A 34 5.22 -16.65 -13.82
C ASN A 34 6.49 -17.21 -13.18
N SER A 35 7.57 -16.42 -13.09
CA SER A 35 8.80 -16.83 -12.41
C SER A 35 8.57 -17.10 -10.92
N VAL A 36 7.77 -16.26 -10.24
CA VAL A 36 7.35 -16.50 -8.84
C VAL A 36 6.50 -17.77 -8.72
N THR A 37 5.59 -18.00 -9.67
CA THR A 37 4.78 -19.24 -9.70
C THR A 37 5.64 -20.48 -9.93
N ALA A 38 6.76 -20.34 -10.65
CA ALA A 38 7.77 -21.37 -10.87
C ALA A 38 8.81 -21.48 -9.75
N ASN A 39 8.52 -20.95 -8.55
CA ASN A 39 9.37 -21.02 -7.36
C ASN A 39 10.77 -20.35 -7.53
N SER A 40 10.88 -19.35 -8.40
CA SER A 40 12.12 -18.58 -8.51
C SER A 40 12.29 -17.61 -7.34
N ASN A 41 13.51 -17.55 -6.80
CA ASN A 41 13.93 -16.54 -5.83
C ASN A 41 14.89 -15.49 -6.40
N VAL A 42 15.44 -15.69 -7.61
CA VAL A 42 16.27 -14.71 -8.30
C VAL A 42 15.80 -14.51 -9.73
N ILE A 43 15.44 -13.27 -10.05
CA ILE A 43 14.96 -12.86 -11.38
C ILE A 43 15.79 -11.69 -11.89
N GLN A 44 16.21 -11.77 -13.15
CA GLN A 44 17.02 -10.76 -13.81
C GLN A 44 16.35 -10.27 -15.07
N VAL A 45 16.22 -8.95 -15.18
CA VAL A 45 15.77 -8.27 -16.39
C VAL A 45 16.96 -7.50 -16.95
N LEU A 46 17.44 -7.91 -18.12
CA LEU A 46 18.57 -7.29 -18.81
C LEU A 46 18.11 -6.68 -20.12
N ILE A 47 18.46 -5.41 -20.33
CA ILE A 47 18.12 -4.67 -21.55
C ILE A 47 19.33 -3.86 -21.96
N ASP A 48 19.81 -4.13 -23.17
CA ASP A 48 20.78 -3.27 -23.82
C ASP A 48 20.06 -2.13 -24.53
N SER A 49 20.25 -0.90 -24.02
CA SER A 49 19.67 0.31 -24.61
C SER A 49 20.50 0.89 -25.75
N ASP A 50 21.66 0.30 -26.06
CA ASP A 50 22.68 0.88 -26.92
C ASP A 50 22.68 0.26 -28.32
N ILE A 51 22.06 -0.90 -28.46
CA ILE A 51 21.95 -1.65 -29.72
C ILE A 51 20.48 -1.74 -30.12
N GLU A 52 20.17 -1.29 -31.34
CA GLU A 52 18.87 -1.51 -31.99
C GLU A 52 18.95 -2.74 -32.93
N PRO A 53 17.90 -3.59 -33.01
CA PRO A 53 16.64 -3.51 -32.27
C PRO A 53 16.83 -3.79 -30.77
N PHE A 54 16.06 -3.13 -29.91
CA PHE A 54 16.23 -3.28 -28.46
C PHE A 54 15.84 -4.69 -28.03
N GLN A 55 16.76 -5.40 -27.39
CA GLN A 55 16.53 -6.75 -26.89
C GLN A 55 16.37 -6.73 -25.37
N LEU A 56 15.35 -7.42 -24.88
CA LEU A 56 15.09 -7.60 -23.45
C LEU A 56 15.19 -9.08 -23.11
N PHE A 57 15.94 -9.41 -22.07
CA PHE A 57 16.02 -10.73 -21.47
C PHE A 57 15.38 -10.68 -20.10
N LEU A 58 14.46 -11.59 -19.81
CA LEU A 58 13.97 -11.87 -18.46
C LEU A 58 14.33 -13.30 -18.13
N ALA A 59 15.19 -13.48 -17.14
CA ALA A 59 15.74 -14.77 -16.76
C ALA A 59 15.43 -15.07 -15.29
N ASP A 60 15.03 -16.31 -15.01
CA ASP A 60 14.74 -16.78 -13.66
C ASP A 60 15.37 -18.15 -13.37
N ASN A 61 15.60 -18.43 -12.09
CA ASN A 61 16.14 -19.69 -11.59
C ASN A 61 15.08 -20.64 -11.03
N GLY A 62 13.82 -20.50 -11.45
CA GLY A 62 12.73 -21.36 -11.00
C GLY A 62 12.85 -22.81 -11.49
N ASP A 63 11.79 -23.60 -11.35
CA ASP A 63 11.79 -25.04 -11.67
C ASP A 63 12.05 -25.35 -13.15
N GLY A 64 11.76 -24.37 -14.02
CA GLY A 64 11.85 -24.50 -15.47
C GLY A 64 10.88 -25.52 -16.07
N MET A 65 11.04 -25.79 -17.37
CA MET A 65 10.11 -26.60 -18.15
C MET A 65 10.86 -27.65 -18.98
N SER A 66 10.28 -28.84 -19.02
CA SER A 66 10.58 -29.83 -20.05
C SER A 66 10.10 -29.36 -21.43
N ILE A 67 10.55 -29.99 -22.50
CA ILE A 67 10.08 -29.68 -23.86
C ILE A 67 8.55 -29.77 -23.98
N ASP A 68 7.92 -30.79 -23.39
CA ASP A 68 6.47 -30.99 -23.49
C ASP A 68 5.69 -29.89 -22.75
N GLU A 69 6.15 -29.51 -21.55
CA GLU A 69 5.58 -28.37 -20.80
C GLU A 69 5.79 -27.06 -21.56
N LEU A 70 6.97 -26.84 -22.15
CA LEU A 70 7.28 -25.65 -22.93
C LEU A 70 6.39 -25.54 -24.17
N ILE A 71 6.18 -26.64 -24.90
CA ILE A 71 5.26 -26.70 -26.05
C ILE A 71 3.84 -26.36 -25.59
N HIS A 72 3.36 -27.02 -24.53
CA HIS A 72 2.02 -26.79 -24.00
C HIS A 72 1.83 -25.32 -23.56
N ASN A 73 2.79 -24.80 -22.81
CA ASN A 73 2.79 -23.42 -22.33
C ASN A 73 3.00 -22.40 -23.44
N MET A 74 3.48 -22.76 -24.63
CA MET A 74 3.62 -21.81 -25.75
C MET A 74 2.39 -21.75 -26.66
N GLN A 75 1.46 -22.71 -26.57
CA GLN A 75 0.22 -22.73 -27.35
C GLN A 75 -0.87 -21.79 -26.80
N PHE A 76 -1.83 -21.43 -27.66
CA PHE A 76 -2.96 -20.55 -27.35
C PHE A 76 -4.29 -21.30 -27.30
N PRO A 77 -5.13 -21.14 -26.26
CA PRO A 77 -4.79 -20.86 -24.86
C PRO A 77 -4.21 -22.11 -24.18
N SER A 78 -3.16 -21.96 -23.38
CA SER A 78 -2.50 -23.10 -22.71
C SER A 78 -3.18 -23.54 -21.42
N SER A 79 -4.29 -22.91 -21.01
CA SER A 79 -5.00 -23.29 -19.79
C SER A 79 -6.49 -22.99 -19.92
N SER A 80 -7.33 -23.89 -19.41
CA SER A 80 -8.78 -23.67 -19.39
C SER A 80 -9.15 -22.65 -18.31
N PRO A 81 -10.03 -21.67 -18.60
CA PRO A 81 -10.61 -20.78 -17.59
C PRO A 81 -11.37 -21.49 -16.46
N GLU A 82 -11.71 -22.77 -16.65
CA GLU A 82 -12.60 -23.59 -15.82
C GLU A 82 -11.86 -24.65 -14.98
N GLY A 83 -10.53 -24.77 -15.10
CA GLY A 83 -9.73 -25.76 -14.34
C GLY A 83 -9.51 -25.41 -12.85
N GLU A 84 -9.35 -26.42 -12.00
CA GLU A 84 -8.94 -26.25 -10.60
C GLU A 84 -7.51 -25.67 -10.52
N ARG A 85 -7.31 -24.65 -9.67
CA ARG A 85 -6.07 -23.85 -9.61
C ARG A 85 -5.17 -24.25 -8.44
N ALA A 86 -3.86 -24.19 -8.65
CA ALA A 86 -2.89 -24.21 -7.56
C ALA A 86 -2.95 -22.90 -6.76
N GLN A 87 -2.63 -22.98 -5.46
CA GLN A 87 -2.78 -21.85 -4.53
C GLN A 87 -1.90 -20.63 -4.88
N LEU A 88 -0.83 -20.81 -5.67
CA LEU A 88 0.12 -19.76 -6.09
C LEU A 88 -0.09 -19.27 -7.53
N ASP A 89 -1.07 -19.80 -8.27
CA ASP A 89 -1.25 -19.43 -9.68
C ASP A 89 -1.83 -18.01 -9.82
N LEU A 90 -1.01 -17.11 -10.38
CA LEU A 90 -1.35 -15.71 -10.64
C LEU A 90 -1.99 -15.51 -12.03
N GLY A 91 -1.99 -16.53 -12.89
CA GLY A 91 -2.60 -16.52 -14.23
C GLY A 91 -4.04 -17.07 -14.25
N ARG A 92 -4.86 -16.64 -15.21
CA ARG A 92 -6.26 -17.12 -15.36
C ARG A 92 -6.59 -17.76 -16.71
N PHE A 93 -5.94 -17.30 -17.79
CA PHE A 93 -6.36 -17.65 -19.16
C PHE A 93 -5.28 -18.41 -19.95
N GLY A 94 -4.11 -18.68 -19.36
CA GLY A 94 -2.95 -19.19 -20.10
C GLY A 94 -2.43 -18.21 -21.17
N LEU A 95 -2.84 -16.93 -21.11
CA LEU A 95 -2.51 -15.89 -22.08
C LEU A 95 -1.48 -14.88 -21.58
N GLY A 96 -1.26 -14.77 -20.26
CA GLY A 96 -0.51 -13.68 -19.62
C GLY A 96 0.85 -13.43 -20.27
N MET A 97 1.73 -14.43 -20.28
CA MET A 97 3.07 -14.35 -20.89
C MET A 97 3.02 -13.89 -22.36
N LYS A 98 2.12 -14.45 -23.18
CA LYS A 98 2.07 -14.17 -24.61
C LYS A 98 1.46 -12.81 -24.89
N ALA A 99 0.39 -12.44 -24.19
CA ALA A 99 -0.24 -11.13 -24.30
C ALA A 99 0.71 -10.02 -23.84
N ALA A 100 1.36 -10.20 -22.69
CA ALA A 100 2.41 -9.32 -22.19
C ALA A 100 3.54 -9.18 -23.22
N SER A 101 4.08 -10.29 -23.73
CA SER A 101 5.17 -10.27 -24.71
C SER A 101 4.77 -9.60 -26.03
N PHE A 102 3.66 -10.00 -26.65
CA PHE A 102 3.20 -9.39 -27.90
C PHE A 102 2.79 -7.93 -27.75
N SER A 103 2.46 -7.46 -26.54
CA SER A 103 2.23 -6.04 -26.30
C SER A 103 3.49 -5.18 -26.42
N GLN A 104 4.69 -5.78 -26.29
CA GLN A 104 5.97 -5.05 -26.33
C GLN A 104 6.82 -5.42 -27.55
N THR A 105 6.72 -6.65 -28.06
CA THR A 105 7.50 -7.16 -29.19
C THR A 105 6.65 -7.85 -30.27
N ARG A 106 7.25 -8.12 -31.44
CA ARG A 106 6.68 -8.94 -32.53
C ARG A 106 7.39 -10.29 -32.67
N LYS A 107 8.47 -10.50 -31.92
CA LYS A 107 9.20 -11.75 -31.88
C LYS A 107 9.69 -12.00 -30.47
N PHE A 108 9.28 -13.12 -29.88
CA PHE A 108 9.82 -13.53 -28.59
C PHE A 108 10.17 -15.01 -28.58
N THR A 109 11.23 -15.33 -27.85
CA THR A 109 11.76 -16.67 -27.66
C THR A 109 11.68 -17.02 -26.18
N VAL A 110 11.29 -18.25 -25.88
CA VAL A 110 11.39 -18.81 -24.53
C VAL A 110 12.38 -19.95 -24.58
N LEU A 111 13.46 -19.80 -23.84
CA LEU A 111 14.41 -20.86 -23.55
C LEU A 111 14.08 -21.42 -22.17
N SER A 112 13.94 -22.72 -22.02
CA SER A 112 13.75 -23.33 -20.71
C SER A 112 14.36 -24.73 -20.64
N ARG A 113 14.80 -25.10 -19.45
CA ARG A 113 15.28 -26.43 -19.07
C ARG A 113 14.77 -26.76 -17.68
N LYS A 114 14.60 -28.03 -17.32
CA LYS A 114 14.28 -28.36 -15.93
C LYS A 114 15.47 -28.04 -15.03
N GLN A 115 15.18 -27.63 -13.81
CA GLN A 115 16.22 -27.42 -12.81
C GLN A 115 17.11 -28.67 -12.68
N GLY A 116 18.42 -28.48 -12.86
CA GLY A 116 19.41 -29.56 -12.81
C GLY A 116 19.73 -30.20 -14.18
N GLU A 117 19.01 -29.85 -15.24
CA GLU A 117 19.39 -30.19 -16.61
C GLU A 117 20.35 -29.15 -17.19
N GLU A 118 21.17 -29.56 -18.16
CA GLU A 118 22.14 -28.68 -18.81
C GLU A 118 21.56 -28.02 -20.06
N ASP A 119 20.85 -28.79 -20.89
CA ASP A 119 20.43 -28.35 -22.22
C ASP A 119 19.12 -27.57 -22.18
N TYR A 120 19.09 -26.44 -22.86
CA TYR A 120 17.87 -25.66 -23.07
C TYR A 120 17.06 -26.16 -24.26
N HIS A 121 15.74 -26.08 -24.13
CA HIS A 121 14.81 -26.10 -25.24
C HIS A 121 14.35 -24.69 -25.58
N GLY A 122 14.22 -24.39 -26.87
CA GLY A 122 13.83 -23.05 -27.34
C GLY A 122 12.63 -23.08 -28.26
N LEU A 123 11.62 -22.27 -27.95
CA LEU A 123 10.48 -22.02 -28.83
C LEU A 123 10.33 -20.53 -29.09
N THR A 124 10.08 -20.16 -30.35
CA THR A 124 9.94 -18.78 -30.79
C THR A 124 8.59 -18.51 -31.43
N TRP A 125 7.92 -17.48 -30.95
CA TRP A 125 6.82 -16.83 -31.63
C TRP A 125 7.36 -15.69 -32.50
N ASP A 126 7.13 -15.76 -33.81
CA ASP A 126 7.56 -14.73 -34.78
C ASP A 126 6.36 -14.30 -35.64
N VAL A 127 5.90 -13.05 -35.45
CA VAL A 127 4.73 -12.54 -36.19
C VAL A 127 5.01 -12.48 -37.70
N GLU A 128 6.25 -12.22 -38.12
CA GLU A 128 6.57 -12.24 -39.56
C GLU A 128 6.47 -13.66 -40.14
N HIS A 129 6.89 -14.68 -39.39
CA HIS A 129 6.70 -16.08 -39.78
C HIS A 129 5.23 -16.39 -40.01
N LEU A 130 4.37 -16.01 -39.06
CA LEU A 130 2.92 -16.21 -39.16
C LEU A 130 2.28 -15.50 -40.35
N VAL A 131 2.72 -14.27 -40.66
CA VAL A 131 2.25 -13.52 -41.83
C VAL A 131 2.67 -14.21 -43.14
N LYS A 132 3.91 -14.71 -43.20
CA LYS A 132 4.47 -15.38 -44.38
C LYS A 132 3.81 -16.73 -44.64
N THR A 133 3.68 -17.57 -43.61
CA THR A 133 3.11 -18.92 -43.75
C THR A 133 1.58 -18.93 -43.73
N LYS A 134 0.96 -17.88 -43.17
CA LYS A 134 -0.49 -17.78 -42.92
C LYS A 134 -1.04 -18.92 -42.06
N LYS A 135 -0.18 -19.51 -41.22
CA LYS A 135 -0.50 -20.62 -40.33
C LYS A 135 -0.11 -20.28 -38.90
N TRP A 136 -0.77 -20.92 -37.95
CA TRP A 136 -0.44 -20.85 -36.53
C TRP A 136 0.70 -21.81 -36.22
N GLU A 137 1.94 -21.38 -36.45
CA GLU A 137 3.15 -22.18 -36.28
C GLU A 137 4.11 -21.52 -35.28
N ILE A 138 4.66 -22.33 -34.38
CA ILE A 138 5.72 -21.93 -33.44
C ILE A 138 7.04 -22.44 -34.01
N VAL A 139 8.07 -21.59 -34.03
CA VAL A 139 9.39 -21.97 -34.52
C VAL A 139 10.11 -22.72 -33.40
N VAL A 140 10.57 -23.93 -33.69
CA VAL A 140 11.45 -24.70 -32.79
C VAL A 140 12.88 -24.28 -33.05
N ASN A 141 13.56 -23.75 -32.04
CA ASN A 141 14.94 -23.30 -32.16
C ASN A 141 15.89 -24.48 -32.18
N ASN A 142 16.91 -24.41 -33.04
CA ASN A 142 17.98 -25.40 -33.05
C ASN A 142 19.07 -25.05 -32.01
N GLN A 143 19.95 -26.00 -31.72
CA GLN A 143 20.98 -25.82 -30.69
C GLN A 143 21.88 -24.60 -30.94
N ALA A 144 22.27 -24.33 -32.18
CA ALA A 144 23.14 -23.20 -32.50
C ALA A 144 22.45 -21.84 -32.21
N GLU A 145 21.16 -21.74 -32.49
CA GLU A 145 20.36 -20.55 -32.15
C GLU A 145 20.21 -20.38 -30.64
N ILE A 146 19.98 -21.48 -29.92
CA ILE A 146 19.88 -21.49 -28.45
C ILE A 146 21.20 -21.04 -27.83
N ASP A 147 22.33 -21.63 -28.25
CA ASP A 147 23.67 -21.31 -27.78
C ASP A 147 24.01 -19.84 -28.03
N GLN A 148 23.62 -19.30 -29.20
CA GLN A 148 23.79 -17.89 -29.52
C GLN A 148 23.04 -16.99 -28.52
N LEU A 149 21.75 -17.26 -28.29
CA LEU A 149 20.91 -16.45 -27.39
C LEU A 149 21.40 -16.53 -25.94
N VAL A 150 21.84 -17.71 -25.50
CA VAL A 150 22.46 -17.90 -24.17
C VAL A 150 23.77 -17.14 -24.07
N SER A 151 24.60 -17.15 -25.12
CA SER A 151 25.85 -16.37 -25.18
C SER A 151 25.60 -14.86 -25.13
N GLU A 152 24.60 -14.35 -25.86
CA GLU A 152 24.16 -12.96 -25.80
C GLU A 152 23.71 -12.56 -24.40
N PHE A 153 22.87 -13.38 -23.76
CA PHE A 153 22.45 -13.19 -22.37
C PHE A 153 23.66 -13.16 -21.41
N ASN A 154 24.55 -14.15 -21.49
CA ASN A 154 25.70 -14.27 -20.61
C ASN A 154 26.67 -13.08 -20.77
N LYS A 155 26.89 -12.64 -22.01
CA LYS A 155 27.70 -11.44 -22.29
C LYS A 155 27.10 -10.21 -21.60
N LEU A 156 25.81 -9.96 -21.82
CA LEU A 156 25.12 -8.80 -21.24
C LEU A 156 25.06 -8.88 -19.71
N ASN A 157 24.84 -10.07 -19.15
CA ASN A 157 24.86 -10.31 -17.72
C ASN A 157 26.24 -9.99 -17.12
N ASN A 158 27.32 -10.43 -17.78
CA ASN A 158 28.69 -10.15 -17.34
C ASN A 158 29.04 -8.65 -17.41
N GLU A 159 28.59 -7.95 -18.45
CA GLU A 159 28.80 -6.51 -18.60
C GLU A 159 28.14 -5.71 -17.47
N PHE A 160 26.94 -6.11 -17.07
CA PHE A 160 26.17 -5.44 -16.03
C PHE A 160 26.60 -5.84 -14.60
N ASN A 161 26.96 -7.11 -14.39
CA ASN A 161 27.05 -7.68 -13.04
C ASN A 161 28.45 -8.18 -12.65
N GLY A 162 29.41 -8.09 -13.57
CA GLY A 162 30.74 -8.67 -13.41
C GLY A 162 30.72 -10.20 -13.45
N GLN A 163 31.91 -10.81 -13.43
CA GLN A 163 32.09 -12.27 -13.49
C GLN A 163 31.65 -13.03 -12.21
N VAL A 164 31.01 -12.35 -11.25
CA VAL A 164 30.92 -12.81 -9.85
C VAL A 164 29.57 -13.45 -9.49
N SER A 165 28.54 -13.39 -10.33
CA SER A 165 27.26 -14.03 -9.99
C SER A 165 27.15 -15.45 -10.56
N GLU A 166 27.09 -16.46 -9.68
CA GLU A 166 26.69 -17.86 -9.96
C GLU A 166 25.19 -17.98 -10.34
N PHE A 167 24.65 -17.01 -11.06
CA PHE A 167 23.26 -17.06 -11.51
C PHE A 167 23.16 -17.95 -12.75
N SER A 168 22.53 -19.11 -12.57
CA SER A 168 22.23 -20.06 -13.62
C SER A 168 20.72 -20.07 -13.85
N PRO A 169 20.22 -19.41 -14.92
CA PRO A 169 18.80 -19.44 -15.18
C PRO A 169 18.34 -20.85 -15.58
N ASN A 170 17.05 -21.10 -15.38
CA ASN A 170 16.34 -22.26 -15.88
C ASN A 170 15.30 -21.86 -16.92
N THR A 171 14.84 -20.60 -16.91
CA THR A 171 13.99 -20.03 -17.95
C THR A 171 14.52 -18.66 -18.37
N ILE A 172 14.56 -18.39 -19.67
CA ILE A 172 14.92 -17.10 -20.26
C ILE A 172 13.85 -16.74 -21.29
N VAL A 173 13.13 -15.64 -21.05
CA VAL A 173 12.20 -15.03 -22.01
C VAL A 173 12.90 -13.87 -22.69
N ILE A 174 12.94 -13.91 -24.01
CA ILE A 174 13.71 -12.99 -24.85
C ILE A 174 12.75 -12.24 -25.76
N TRP A 175 12.70 -10.92 -25.65
CA TRP A 175 11.98 -10.06 -26.59
C TRP A 175 12.96 -9.49 -27.60
N SER A 176 12.79 -9.84 -28.87
CA SER A 176 13.61 -9.37 -29.98
C SER A 176 12.97 -8.14 -30.61
N GLY A 177 13.41 -6.95 -30.20
CA GLY A 177 12.86 -5.68 -30.61
C GLY A 177 11.71 -5.20 -29.73
N LEU A 178 11.70 -3.91 -29.42
CA LEU A 178 10.68 -3.24 -28.63
C LEU A 178 9.98 -2.19 -29.49
N TYR A 179 9.03 -2.64 -30.32
CA TYR A 179 8.46 -1.82 -31.40
C TYR A 179 7.82 -0.50 -30.94
N LYS A 180 7.39 -0.38 -29.68
CA LYS A 180 6.88 0.89 -29.11
C LYS A 180 7.97 1.93 -28.94
N PHE A 181 9.19 1.50 -28.58
CA PHE A 181 10.36 2.35 -28.38
C PHE A 181 11.13 2.60 -29.68
N GLU A 182 10.95 1.75 -30.68
CA GLU A 182 11.55 1.92 -32.01
C GLU A 182 10.73 2.87 -32.91
N LYS A 183 9.46 3.12 -32.60
CA LYS A 183 8.57 3.99 -33.40
C LYS A 183 8.72 5.49 -33.15
N TYR A 184 9.65 5.94 -32.31
CA TYR A 184 9.84 7.38 -32.07
C TYR A 184 10.35 8.09 -33.33
N LEU A 185 9.84 9.31 -33.56
CA LEU A 185 10.15 10.17 -34.72
C LEU A 185 11.63 10.55 -34.83
N LYS A 186 12.39 10.53 -33.73
CA LYS A 186 13.83 10.85 -33.72
C LYS A 186 14.60 9.75 -32.99
N GLU A 187 15.59 9.17 -33.67
CA GLU A 187 16.38 8.02 -33.18
C GLU A 187 17.10 8.31 -31.86
N HIS A 188 17.72 9.49 -31.71
CA HIS A 188 18.44 9.84 -30.47
C HIS A 188 17.56 9.90 -29.20
N ASN A 189 16.24 9.98 -29.34
CA ASN A 189 15.32 9.98 -28.20
C ASN A 189 14.94 8.56 -27.76
N ARG A 190 15.14 7.53 -28.60
CA ARG A 190 14.73 6.14 -28.33
C ARG A 190 15.46 5.57 -27.13
N LYS A 191 16.81 5.56 -27.18
CA LYS A 191 17.67 5.11 -26.07
C LYS A 191 17.35 5.83 -24.76
N LYS A 192 17.24 7.17 -24.79
CA LYS A 192 16.93 7.97 -23.58
C LYS A 192 15.53 7.68 -23.03
N ALA A 193 14.54 7.47 -23.89
CA ALA A 193 13.19 7.14 -23.49
C ALA A 193 13.13 5.75 -22.86
N LEU A 194 13.73 4.73 -23.49
CA LEU A 194 13.79 3.37 -22.95
C LEU A 194 14.53 3.32 -21.62
N HIS A 195 15.72 3.95 -21.54
CA HIS A 195 16.47 4.01 -20.29
C HIS A 195 15.67 4.68 -19.17
N ARG A 196 14.96 5.77 -19.47
CA ARG A 196 14.09 6.44 -18.50
C ARG A 196 12.95 5.53 -18.06
N GLU A 197 12.27 4.88 -19.00
CA GLU A 197 11.16 3.98 -18.70
C GLU A 197 11.58 2.83 -17.77
N ILE A 198 12.74 2.25 -18.06
CA ILE A 198 13.30 1.17 -17.25
C ILE A 198 13.71 1.67 -15.86
N VAL A 199 14.56 2.70 -15.80
CA VAL A 199 15.14 3.17 -14.55
C VAL A 199 14.12 3.86 -13.65
N GLN A 200 13.15 4.59 -14.21
CA GLN A 200 12.19 5.36 -13.43
C GLN A 200 10.90 4.59 -13.20
N ASN A 201 10.22 4.13 -14.25
CA ASN A 201 8.88 3.58 -14.13
C ASN A 201 8.91 2.09 -13.75
N THR A 202 9.76 1.31 -14.41
CA THR A 202 9.79 -0.15 -14.24
C THR A 202 10.33 -0.54 -12.86
N THR A 203 11.50 -0.03 -12.46
CA THR A 203 12.09 -0.37 -11.14
C THR A 203 11.17 0.02 -9.98
N GLU A 204 10.57 1.21 -10.04
CA GLU A 204 9.64 1.74 -9.05
C GLU A 204 8.36 0.93 -8.99
N HIS A 205 7.78 0.60 -10.15
CA HIS A 205 6.60 -0.25 -10.22
C HIS A 205 6.86 -1.62 -9.61
N LEU A 206 7.96 -2.30 -10.00
CA LEU A 206 8.33 -3.62 -9.48
C LEU A 206 8.54 -3.59 -7.96
N GLY A 207 9.22 -2.56 -7.44
CA GLY A 207 9.45 -2.39 -6.00
C GLY A 207 8.16 -2.23 -5.19
N ILE A 208 7.15 -1.55 -5.76
CA ILE A 208 5.82 -1.41 -5.15
C ILE A 208 5.04 -2.72 -5.26
N VAL A 209 4.98 -3.33 -6.44
CA VAL A 209 4.02 -4.41 -6.68
C VAL A 209 4.43 -5.77 -6.09
N PHE A 210 5.73 -6.00 -5.98
CA PHE A 210 6.32 -7.20 -5.40
C PHE A 210 6.84 -6.99 -3.98
N HIS A 211 6.55 -5.84 -3.33
CA HIS A 211 7.15 -5.48 -2.03
C HIS A 211 7.04 -6.58 -0.97
N ARG A 212 5.91 -7.30 -0.88
CA ARG A 212 5.72 -8.41 0.07
C ARG A 212 6.61 -9.62 -0.22
N PHE A 213 6.94 -9.89 -1.48
CA PHE A 213 7.85 -10.97 -1.86
C PHE A 213 9.31 -10.57 -1.62
N LEU A 214 9.64 -9.30 -1.92
CA LEU A 214 10.96 -8.73 -1.67
C LEU A 214 11.28 -8.63 -0.16
N GLU A 215 10.26 -8.39 0.67
CA GLU A 215 10.35 -8.27 2.14
C GLU A 215 10.13 -9.59 2.88
N ASN A 216 9.95 -10.71 2.18
CA ASN A 216 9.69 -12.01 2.82
C ASN A 216 10.90 -12.42 3.69
N PRO A 217 10.72 -12.62 5.01
CA PRO A 217 11.84 -12.93 5.89
C PRO A 217 12.43 -14.34 5.69
N GLU A 218 11.65 -15.30 5.19
CA GLU A 218 12.10 -16.69 5.03
C GLU A 218 12.79 -16.93 3.70
N ASP A 219 12.18 -16.47 2.61
CA ASP A 219 12.71 -16.62 1.24
C ASP A 219 12.45 -15.33 0.44
N PRO A 220 13.37 -14.34 0.53
CA PRO A 220 13.21 -13.05 -0.13
C PRO A 220 13.44 -13.17 -1.63
N LEU A 221 12.46 -12.73 -2.40
CA LEU A 221 12.61 -12.59 -3.85
C LEU A 221 13.64 -11.51 -4.17
N THR A 222 14.61 -11.83 -5.02
CA THR A 222 15.60 -10.87 -5.53
C THR A 222 15.27 -10.56 -6.99
N ILE A 223 14.85 -9.33 -7.26
CA ILE A 223 14.64 -8.84 -8.63
C ILE A 223 15.77 -7.85 -8.97
N ARG A 224 16.41 -8.05 -10.12
CA ARG A 224 17.42 -7.14 -10.65
C ARG A 224 17.02 -6.64 -12.03
N VAL A 225 17.20 -5.35 -12.28
CA VAL A 225 17.01 -4.73 -13.60
C VAL A 225 18.33 -4.06 -13.99
N ASN A 226 19.01 -4.59 -15.01
CA ASN A 226 20.40 -4.27 -15.35
C ASN A 226 21.29 -4.33 -14.09
N ASN A 227 21.87 -3.20 -13.65
CA ASN A 227 22.77 -3.13 -12.49
C ASN A 227 22.03 -2.79 -11.19
N SER A 228 20.71 -2.62 -11.24
CA SER A 228 19.93 -2.12 -10.12
C SER A 228 19.18 -3.26 -9.43
N HIS A 229 19.49 -3.51 -8.16
CA HIS A 229 18.65 -4.33 -7.30
C HIS A 229 17.38 -3.56 -6.95
N ILE A 230 16.23 -4.16 -7.24
CA ILE A 230 14.94 -3.57 -6.91
C ILE A 230 14.78 -3.56 -5.40
N ARG A 231 14.62 -2.35 -4.84
CA ARG A 231 14.30 -2.17 -3.44
C ARG A 231 12.80 -2.30 -3.25
N SER A 232 12.39 -3.00 -2.20
CA SER A 232 10.98 -3.02 -1.81
C SER A 232 10.51 -1.61 -1.45
N PHE A 233 9.27 -1.31 -1.82
CA PHE A 233 8.58 -0.15 -1.31
C PHE A 233 7.25 -0.60 -0.73
N ASN A 234 7.19 -0.70 0.60
CA ASN A 234 5.96 -1.02 1.31
C ASN A 234 5.08 0.24 1.44
N PRO A 235 3.88 0.29 0.81
CA PRO A 235 2.98 1.42 0.95
C PRO A 235 2.40 1.58 2.37
N PHE A 236 2.63 0.59 3.23
CA PHE A 236 2.15 0.54 4.60
C PHE A 236 3.33 0.26 5.54
N PRO A 237 4.22 1.24 5.81
CA PRO A 237 5.39 1.04 6.66
C PRO A 237 4.97 0.95 8.14
N GLU A 238 4.44 -0.21 8.54
CA GLU A 238 3.89 -0.45 9.89
C GLU A 238 4.95 -0.35 11.00
N SER A 239 6.24 -0.51 10.66
CA SER A 239 7.36 -0.34 11.58
C SER A 239 7.55 1.10 12.07
N LYS A 240 6.99 2.11 11.37
CA LYS A 240 7.00 3.50 11.82
C LYS A 240 5.78 3.75 12.71
N GLN A 241 6.01 3.97 14.01
CA GLN A 241 5.00 4.16 15.07
C GLN A 241 3.96 5.27 14.83
N SER A 242 4.08 6.05 13.76
CA SER A 242 3.21 7.19 13.45
C SER A 242 2.06 6.88 12.50
N LEU A 243 1.93 5.64 12.00
CA LEU A 243 0.84 5.24 11.10
C LEU A 243 -0.41 4.86 11.91
N ARG A 244 -1.52 5.59 11.72
CA ARG A 244 -2.79 5.29 12.39
C ARG A 244 -3.58 4.28 11.55
N LYS A 245 -4.01 3.19 12.17
CA LYS A 245 -4.86 2.16 11.57
C LYS A 245 -6.32 2.36 11.98
N LEU A 246 -7.24 2.13 11.07
CA LEU A 246 -8.66 1.95 11.37
C LEU A 246 -8.97 0.48 11.60
N GLU A 247 -10.05 0.20 12.33
CA GLU A 247 -10.51 -1.17 12.50
C GLU A 247 -10.77 -1.82 11.14
N PHE A 248 -10.28 -3.04 10.97
CA PHE A 248 -10.48 -3.76 9.72
C PHE A 248 -11.93 -4.24 9.63
N ARG A 249 -12.47 -4.30 8.41
CA ARG A 249 -13.73 -4.98 8.13
C ARG A 249 -13.45 -6.20 7.29
N GLN A 250 -13.97 -7.34 7.73
CA GLN A 250 -13.88 -8.60 6.99
C GLN A 250 -15.28 -9.09 6.67
N LYS A 251 -15.45 -9.61 5.46
CA LYS A 251 -16.69 -10.24 5.04
C LYS A 251 -16.37 -11.49 4.21
N ASP A 252 -17.14 -12.54 4.44
CA ASP A 252 -17.12 -13.72 3.60
C ASP A 252 -17.78 -13.40 2.26
N PHE A 253 -17.09 -13.74 1.18
CA PHE A 253 -17.51 -13.47 -0.17
C PHE A 253 -17.33 -14.74 -1.02
N GLY A 254 -18.43 -15.48 -1.19
CA GLY A 254 -18.39 -16.82 -1.77
C GLY A 254 -17.67 -17.81 -0.84
N ASN A 255 -16.63 -18.46 -1.36
CA ASN A 255 -15.78 -19.41 -0.62
C ASN A 255 -14.48 -18.78 -0.07
N ASP A 256 -14.41 -17.45 -0.01
CA ASP A 256 -13.23 -16.72 0.41
C ASP A 256 -13.55 -15.51 1.30
N ASN A 257 -12.52 -14.89 1.85
CA ASN A 257 -12.66 -13.67 2.63
C ASN A 257 -12.10 -12.44 1.88
N ILE A 258 -12.71 -11.29 2.15
CA ILE A 258 -12.19 -9.98 1.76
C ILE A 258 -11.96 -9.20 3.04
N LYS A 259 -10.74 -8.70 3.23
CA LYS A 259 -10.34 -7.87 4.37
C LYS A 259 -10.03 -6.45 3.89
N LEU A 260 -10.70 -5.47 4.49
CA LEU A 260 -10.50 -4.04 4.27
C LEU A 260 -9.82 -3.44 5.50
N GLU A 261 -8.72 -2.71 5.31
CA GLU A 261 -7.98 -2.07 6.39
C GLU A 261 -7.49 -0.68 5.98
N GLY A 262 -7.91 0.33 6.73
CA GLY A 262 -7.63 1.73 6.45
C GLY A 262 -6.40 2.22 7.20
N PHE A 263 -5.57 2.98 6.51
CA PHE A 263 -4.34 3.56 7.05
C PHE A 263 -4.34 5.06 6.80
N ILE A 264 -4.03 5.81 7.84
CA ILE A 264 -3.93 7.27 7.81
C ILE A 264 -2.48 7.64 8.11
N LEU A 265 -1.83 8.23 7.10
CA LEU A 265 -0.47 8.72 7.22
C LEU A 265 -0.44 9.95 8.15
N PRO A 266 0.63 10.13 8.95
CA PRO A 266 0.76 11.29 9.82
C PRO A 266 0.88 12.57 8.99
N SER A 267 0.43 13.71 9.52
CA SER A 267 0.55 15.01 8.85
C SER A 267 2.00 15.40 8.50
N SER A 268 3.00 14.83 9.20
CA SER A 268 4.43 15.03 8.91
C SER A 268 4.83 14.48 7.54
N SER A 269 4.17 13.42 7.07
CA SER A 269 4.45 12.76 5.78
C SER A 269 4.41 13.73 4.59
N ILE A 270 3.62 14.80 4.66
CA ILE A 270 3.54 15.85 3.62
C ILE A 270 4.88 16.59 3.45
N LYS A 271 5.61 16.79 4.55
CA LYS A 271 6.94 17.40 4.51
C LYS A 271 8.00 16.34 4.20
N ASP A 272 7.89 15.19 4.85
CA ASP A 272 8.85 14.09 4.69
C ASP A 272 8.90 13.60 3.24
N SER A 273 7.77 13.61 2.52
CA SER A 273 7.69 13.20 1.11
C SER A 273 8.43 14.14 0.14
N GLN A 274 8.88 15.31 0.59
CA GLN A 274 9.73 16.20 -0.20
C GLN A 274 11.21 15.80 -0.13
N GLN A 275 11.58 14.92 0.81
CA GLN A 275 12.91 14.37 0.91
C GLN A 275 13.08 13.21 -0.09
N PRO A 276 14.24 13.08 -0.76
CA PRO A 276 14.47 12.03 -1.76
C PRO A 276 14.36 10.61 -1.20
N ASP A 277 14.73 10.41 0.08
CA ASP A 277 14.74 9.11 0.75
C ASP A 277 13.71 9.10 1.88
N ASN A 278 12.45 8.92 1.50
CA ASN A 278 11.33 8.90 2.43
C ASN A 278 10.57 7.57 2.34
N ALA A 279 9.81 7.23 3.39
CA ALA A 279 9.06 5.98 3.44
C ALA A 279 7.60 6.11 2.97
N TRP A 280 7.20 7.28 2.51
CA TRP A 280 5.80 7.58 2.19
C TRP A 280 5.55 7.53 0.69
N THR A 281 6.51 7.94 -0.12
CA THR A 281 6.42 7.94 -1.58
C THR A 281 7.68 7.39 -2.21
N THR A 282 7.53 6.90 -3.42
CA THR A 282 8.64 6.56 -4.30
C THR A 282 9.14 7.82 -5.05
N PRO A 283 10.35 7.80 -5.63
CA PRO A 283 11.01 9.01 -6.14
C PRO A 283 10.21 9.81 -7.18
N ASN A 284 9.39 9.15 -8.01
CA ASN A 284 8.63 9.82 -9.07
C ASN A 284 7.12 9.92 -8.78
N LYS A 285 6.68 9.59 -7.55
CA LYS A 285 5.27 9.68 -7.14
C LYS A 285 5.09 10.64 -5.99
N SER A 286 3.99 11.39 -6.03
CA SER A 286 3.53 12.23 -4.92
C SER A 286 2.61 11.46 -3.97
N LEU A 287 2.30 12.05 -2.82
CA LEU A 287 1.27 11.52 -1.92
C LEU A 287 -0.10 11.40 -2.61
N LEU A 288 -0.41 12.29 -3.56
CA LEU A 288 -1.65 12.26 -4.36
C LEU A 288 -1.69 11.11 -5.38
N ASP A 289 -0.52 10.63 -5.80
CA ASP A 289 -0.41 9.47 -6.68
C ASP A 289 -0.53 8.16 -5.88
N MET A 290 -0.11 8.21 -4.61
CA MET A 290 -0.09 7.10 -3.65
C MET A 290 -1.25 7.15 -2.63
N GLU A 291 -2.29 7.95 -2.89
CA GLU A 291 -3.54 7.93 -2.12
C GLU A 291 -4.49 6.89 -2.72
N GLY A 292 -5.31 6.26 -1.90
CA GLY A 292 -6.43 5.45 -2.39
C GLY A 292 -6.31 3.96 -2.09
N VAL A 293 -6.82 3.13 -3.01
CA VAL A 293 -7.07 1.71 -2.80
C VAL A 293 -5.88 0.87 -3.28
N TYR A 294 -5.49 -0.10 -2.46
CA TYR A 294 -4.40 -1.05 -2.67
C TYR A 294 -4.97 -2.45 -2.60
N ILE A 295 -5.08 -3.12 -3.74
CA ILE A 295 -5.73 -4.42 -3.88
C ILE A 295 -4.67 -5.51 -4.01
N TYR A 296 -4.64 -6.42 -3.04
CA TYR A 296 -3.75 -7.56 -2.99
C TYR A 296 -4.46 -8.86 -3.36
N ARG A 297 -3.75 -9.72 -4.09
CA ARG A 297 -4.11 -11.11 -4.38
C ARG A 297 -2.84 -11.95 -4.22
N ALA A 298 -2.88 -13.03 -3.42
CA ALA A 298 -1.74 -13.92 -3.21
C ALA A 298 -0.40 -13.19 -2.95
N ASN A 299 -0.39 -12.19 -2.06
CA ASN A 299 0.75 -11.29 -1.76
C ASN A 299 1.21 -10.34 -2.88
N ARG A 300 0.66 -10.46 -4.09
CA ARG A 300 0.89 -9.56 -5.22
C ARG A 300 -0.06 -8.36 -5.18
N LEU A 301 0.48 -7.14 -5.27
CA LEU A 301 -0.31 -5.89 -5.26
C LEU A 301 -0.79 -5.55 -6.67
N ILE A 302 -2.02 -5.92 -7.01
CA ILE A 302 -2.60 -5.82 -8.35
C ILE A 302 -2.84 -4.36 -8.74
N ILE A 303 -3.46 -3.59 -7.85
CA ILE A 303 -3.74 -2.17 -8.05
C ILE A 303 -3.23 -1.39 -6.86
N TYR A 304 -2.61 -0.25 -7.13
CA TYR A 304 -2.20 0.71 -6.13
C TYR A 304 -2.55 2.12 -6.55
N GLY A 305 -2.98 2.92 -5.58
CA GLY A 305 -3.33 4.32 -5.79
C GLY A 305 -4.67 4.53 -6.51
N GLY A 306 -5.19 5.74 -6.40
CA GLY A 306 -6.52 6.10 -6.87
C GLY A 306 -7.65 5.41 -6.13
N TRP A 307 -8.87 5.91 -6.30
CA TRP A 307 -10.05 5.42 -5.58
C TRP A 307 -10.93 4.48 -6.40
N ASN A 308 -10.45 4.04 -7.55
CA ASN A 308 -11.16 3.14 -8.48
C ASN A 308 -12.62 3.58 -8.76
N GLY A 309 -12.84 4.89 -8.92
CA GLY A 309 -14.16 5.48 -9.17
C GLY A 309 -15.09 5.58 -7.95
N LEU A 310 -14.69 5.13 -6.75
CA LEU A 310 -15.51 5.21 -5.54
C LEU A 310 -15.72 6.65 -5.07
N ILE A 311 -14.65 7.45 -5.10
CA ILE A 311 -14.66 8.88 -4.75
C ILE A 311 -13.74 9.69 -5.68
N ARG A 312 -13.89 11.01 -5.66
CA ARG A 312 -13.01 11.93 -6.40
C ARG A 312 -11.74 12.21 -5.59
N LYS A 313 -10.61 12.30 -6.29
CA LYS A 313 -9.33 12.74 -5.70
C LYS A 313 -9.46 14.14 -5.12
N ALA A 314 -8.82 14.38 -3.97
CA ALA A 314 -8.75 15.70 -3.37
C ALA A 314 -7.47 15.85 -2.53
N PRO A 315 -6.80 17.02 -2.51
CA PRO A 315 -5.56 17.18 -1.75
C PRO A 315 -5.67 16.88 -0.25
N ARG A 316 -6.86 17.06 0.33
CA ARG A 316 -7.16 16.83 1.74
C ARG A 316 -7.23 15.36 2.15
N ILE A 317 -7.36 14.43 1.20
CA ILE A 317 -7.41 12.98 1.44
C ILE A 317 -6.11 12.25 1.06
N GLN A 318 -5.04 12.98 0.71
CA GLN A 318 -3.76 12.42 0.27
C GLN A 318 -3.03 11.54 1.30
N LEU A 319 -3.51 11.56 2.54
CA LEU A 319 -2.98 10.76 3.65
C LEU A 319 -3.73 9.43 3.83
N ALA A 320 -4.77 9.17 3.05
CA ALA A 320 -5.58 7.97 3.15
C ALA A 320 -5.05 6.86 2.23
N ARG A 321 -4.85 5.66 2.80
CA ARG A 321 -4.59 4.43 2.06
C ARG A 321 -5.52 3.32 2.53
N LEU A 322 -6.20 2.68 1.61
CA LEU A 322 -7.06 1.53 1.87
C LEU A 322 -6.38 0.27 1.39
N ARG A 323 -6.04 -0.64 2.29
CA ARG A 323 -5.59 -1.99 1.96
C ARG A 323 -6.78 -2.91 1.81
N VAL A 324 -6.78 -3.70 0.74
CA VAL A 324 -7.79 -4.69 0.41
C VAL A 324 -7.07 -6.00 0.13
N ASP A 325 -7.17 -6.95 1.03
CA ASP A 325 -6.63 -8.30 0.84
C ASP A 325 -7.78 -9.23 0.40
N ILE A 326 -7.60 -9.89 -0.73
CA ILE A 326 -8.53 -10.89 -1.26
C ILE A 326 -7.83 -12.23 -1.32
N GLY A 327 -8.50 -13.29 -0.86
CA GLY A 327 -7.98 -14.64 -0.99
C GLY A 327 -8.01 -15.19 -2.43
N ASN A 328 -7.40 -16.35 -2.62
CA ASN A 328 -7.10 -16.88 -3.95
C ASN A 328 -8.32 -17.48 -4.68
N LYS A 329 -9.39 -17.83 -3.95
CA LYS A 329 -10.59 -18.48 -4.49
C LYS A 329 -11.65 -17.47 -4.95
N ALA A 330 -11.65 -16.24 -4.42
CA ALA A 330 -12.58 -15.17 -4.82
C ALA A 330 -12.16 -14.38 -6.08
N ASP A 331 -11.04 -14.73 -6.72
CA ASP A 331 -10.50 -14.03 -7.89
C ASP A 331 -11.46 -13.99 -9.10
N HIS A 332 -12.32 -15.00 -9.28
CA HIS A 332 -13.30 -15.01 -10.36
C HIS A 332 -14.33 -13.86 -10.27
N LEU A 333 -14.52 -13.33 -9.06
CA LEU A 333 -15.50 -12.29 -8.78
C LEU A 333 -14.95 -10.88 -9.05
N LEU A 334 -13.64 -10.70 -8.90
CA LEU A 334 -12.96 -9.50 -9.37
C LEU A 334 -12.66 -9.68 -10.85
N HIS A 335 -13.41 -8.98 -11.69
CA HIS A 335 -13.13 -8.96 -13.12
C HIS A 335 -11.84 -8.17 -13.35
N LEU A 336 -10.70 -8.86 -13.21
CA LEU A 336 -9.40 -8.37 -13.62
C LEU A 336 -9.33 -8.43 -15.14
N ASN A 337 -8.96 -7.31 -15.76
CA ASN A 337 -8.54 -7.35 -17.15
C ASN A 337 -7.20 -8.09 -17.29
N VAL A 338 -6.89 -8.60 -18.48
CA VAL A 338 -5.67 -9.37 -18.75
C VAL A 338 -4.43 -8.59 -18.32
N ALA A 339 -4.41 -7.27 -18.59
CA ALA A 339 -3.34 -6.35 -18.20
C ALA A 339 -3.27 -6.00 -16.70
N LYS A 340 -4.18 -6.53 -15.87
CA LYS A 340 -4.29 -6.26 -14.42
C LYS A 340 -4.32 -4.76 -14.05
N SER A 341 -4.62 -3.89 -15.01
CA SER A 341 -4.58 -2.44 -14.87
C SER A 341 -5.88 -1.85 -14.34
N GLN A 342 -6.97 -2.63 -14.35
CA GLN A 342 -8.27 -2.23 -13.81
C GLN A 342 -8.95 -3.41 -13.09
N VAL A 343 -9.50 -3.12 -11.92
CA VAL A 343 -10.31 -4.04 -11.12
C VAL A 343 -11.72 -3.48 -11.12
N MET A 344 -12.70 -4.25 -11.59
CA MET A 344 -14.09 -3.91 -11.29
C MET A 344 -14.49 -4.50 -9.94
N ILE A 345 -14.79 -3.61 -9.00
CA ILE A 345 -15.33 -4.00 -7.68
C ILE A 345 -16.76 -4.52 -7.91
N PRO A 346 -17.10 -5.75 -7.46
CA PRO A 346 -18.45 -6.30 -7.58
C PRO A 346 -19.50 -5.37 -7.00
N HIS A 347 -20.65 -5.27 -7.67
CA HIS A 347 -21.73 -4.36 -7.28
C HIS A 347 -22.16 -4.54 -5.81
N ASP A 348 -22.18 -5.78 -5.33
CA ASP A 348 -22.56 -6.13 -3.95
C ASP A 348 -21.58 -5.59 -2.90
N LEU A 349 -20.35 -5.30 -3.28
CA LEU A 349 -19.29 -4.78 -2.42
C LEU A 349 -19.12 -3.27 -2.51
N ILE A 350 -19.58 -2.63 -3.59
CA ILE A 350 -19.41 -1.18 -3.81
C ILE A 350 -19.92 -0.37 -2.61
N LYS A 351 -21.09 -0.71 -2.05
CA LYS A 351 -21.66 0.00 -0.90
C LYS A 351 -20.81 -0.14 0.36
N ALA A 352 -20.27 -1.33 0.62
CA ALA A 352 -19.42 -1.59 1.78
C ALA A 352 -18.07 -0.87 1.65
N PHE A 353 -17.46 -0.94 0.46
CA PHE A 353 -16.23 -0.20 0.13
C PHE A 353 -16.44 1.30 0.28
N LYS A 354 -17.52 1.84 -0.29
CA LYS A 354 -17.83 3.26 -0.23
C LYS A 354 -18.01 3.74 1.22
N GLY A 355 -18.76 3.00 2.04
CA GLY A 355 -18.93 3.35 3.45
C GLY A 355 -17.62 3.33 4.24
N TYR A 356 -16.71 2.40 3.94
CA TYR A 356 -15.39 2.37 4.58
C TYR A 356 -14.47 3.49 4.10
N VAL A 357 -14.50 3.79 2.79
CA VAL A 357 -13.74 4.89 2.18
C VAL A 357 -14.19 6.24 2.75
N GLU A 358 -15.49 6.46 2.94
CA GLU A 358 -16.04 7.67 3.56
C GLU A 358 -15.52 7.86 4.99
N GLU A 359 -15.50 6.80 5.80
CA GLU A 359 -14.94 6.83 7.16
C GLU A 359 -13.42 7.13 7.13
N LEU A 360 -12.67 6.41 6.29
CA LEU A 360 -11.22 6.59 6.14
C LEU A 360 -10.86 8.01 5.70
N THR A 361 -11.59 8.56 4.73
CA THR A 361 -11.32 9.88 4.18
C THR A 361 -11.68 10.99 5.16
N ALA A 362 -12.76 10.84 5.94
CA ALA A 362 -13.08 11.78 7.01
C ALA A 362 -11.98 11.86 8.07
N GLU A 363 -11.41 10.72 8.46
CA GLU A 363 -10.29 10.69 9.42
C GLU A 363 -8.98 11.23 8.82
N ALA A 364 -8.71 10.96 7.54
CA ALA A 364 -7.57 11.54 6.84
C ALA A 364 -7.67 13.07 6.66
N GLU A 365 -8.88 13.58 6.40
CA GLU A 365 -9.13 15.02 6.33
C GLU A 365 -8.85 15.69 7.69
N LYS A 366 -9.30 15.09 8.80
CA LYS A 366 -8.97 15.57 10.15
C LYS A 366 -7.46 15.64 10.36
N GLU A 367 -6.72 14.58 10.01
CA GLU A 367 -5.26 14.57 10.15
C GLU A 367 -4.57 15.60 9.23
N PHE A 368 -5.08 15.82 8.03
CA PHE A 368 -4.56 16.83 7.10
C PHE A 368 -4.67 18.25 7.69
N TYR A 369 -5.81 18.59 8.30
CA TYR A 369 -6.02 19.90 8.93
C TYR A 369 -5.29 20.04 10.28
N ASN A 370 -4.96 18.94 10.96
CA ASN A 370 -4.13 18.95 12.17
C ASN A 370 -2.68 19.46 11.95
N ARG A 371 -2.26 19.62 10.68
CA ARG A 371 -0.96 20.18 10.24
C ARG A 371 -0.60 21.53 10.90
N GLY A 372 -1.59 22.34 11.28
CA GLY A 372 -1.38 23.66 11.89
C GLY A 372 -1.01 23.63 13.37
N ILE A 373 -1.33 22.54 14.08
CA ILE A 373 -1.26 22.50 15.56
C ILE A 373 0.12 22.03 16.05
N LYS A 374 0.80 21.15 15.29
CA LYS A 374 2.11 20.58 15.67
C LYS A 374 3.31 21.51 15.42
N LYS A 375 3.14 22.69 14.79
CA LYS A 375 4.24 23.64 14.54
C LYS A 375 4.69 24.42 15.79
N PHE A 376 3.97 24.35 16.90
CA PHE A 376 4.24 25.14 18.12
C PHE A 376 4.92 24.35 19.26
N ASP A 377 5.40 23.13 19.03
CA ASP A 377 5.96 22.26 20.09
C ASP A 377 7.27 21.57 19.70
N HIS A 378 8.25 22.34 19.23
CA HIS A 378 9.64 21.89 19.18
C HIS A 378 10.57 22.82 19.96
N ASN A 379 10.40 22.81 21.28
CA ASN A 379 11.49 22.93 22.24
C ASN A 379 11.18 21.98 23.41
N PRO A 380 11.98 20.94 23.66
CA PRO A 380 11.76 20.03 24.80
C PRO A 380 11.79 20.76 26.15
N SER A 381 12.51 21.88 26.24
CA SER A 381 12.58 22.75 27.42
C SER A 381 11.30 23.56 27.69
N ASP A 382 10.36 23.63 26.74
CA ASP A 382 9.11 24.40 26.90
C ASP A 382 7.94 23.58 27.45
N LYS A 383 8.05 22.24 27.53
CA LYS A 383 6.99 21.41 28.13
C LYS A 383 6.87 21.65 29.64
N GLU A 384 7.99 21.88 30.32
CA GLU A 384 8.05 22.21 31.75
C GLU A 384 7.66 23.68 32.03
N ALA A 385 7.73 24.56 31.03
CA ALA A 385 7.52 26.01 31.20
C ALA A 385 6.11 26.51 30.83
N LYS A 386 5.22 25.67 30.29
CA LYS A 386 3.86 26.10 29.93
C LYS A 386 2.91 25.93 31.12
N PHE A 387 2.26 27.03 31.50
CA PHE A 387 1.25 27.06 32.57
C PHE A 387 0.03 26.17 32.27
N LEU A 388 -0.37 26.07 30.99
CA LEU A 388 -1.43 25.17 30.53
C LEU A 388 -0.83 24.08 29.62
N ARG A 389 -1.13 22.82 29.95
CA ARG A 389 -0.86 21.64 29.13
C ARG A 389 -2.09 21.28 28.28
N LYS A 390 -1.85 20.71 27.11
CA LYS A 390 -2.90 20.30 26.17
C LYS A 390 -3.05 18.78 26.20
N ILE A 391 -4.24 18.29 26.54
CA ILE A 391 -4.59 16.87 26.59
C ILE A 391 -5.62 16.59 25.50
N HIS A 392 -5.53 15.43 24.86
CA HIS A 392 -6.41 15.08 23.74
C HIS A 392 -7.57 14.22 24.24
N SER A 393 -8.80 14.63 23.91
CA SER A 393 -10.02 13.86 24.17
C SER A 393 -10.75 13.54 22.85
N ASN A 394 -11.76 12.66 22.93
CA ASN A 394 -12.58 12.26 21.79
C ASN A 394 -13.37 13.43 21.15
N LYS A 395 -13.57 14.54 21.89
CA LYS A 395 -14.24 15.77 21.41
C LYS A 395 -13.28 16.88 21.00
N GLY A 396 -11.98 16.65 21.11
CA GLY A 396 -10.94 17.64 20.81
C GLY A 396 -10.01 17.90 21.99
N PRO A 397 -9.10 18.87 21.86
CA PRO A 397 -8.07 19.07 22.86
C PRO A 397 -8.55 19.88 24.06
N LEU A 398 -8.48 19.27 25.23
CA LEU A 398 -8.65 19.88 26.54
C LEU A 398 -7.38 20.67 26.92
N LEU A 399 -7.57 21.76 27.66
CA LEU A 399 -6.50 22.47 28.36
C LEU A 399 -6.59 22.14 29.85
N GLU A 400 -5.47 21.75 30.43
CA GLU A 400 -5.34 21.56 31.87
C GLU A 400 -4.19 22.40 32.40
N MET A 401 -4.29 22.86 33.64
CA MET A 401 -3.14 23.45 34.33
C MET A 401 -2.04 22.41 34.53
N ASN A 402 -0.81 22.84 34.29
CA ASN A 402 0.36 21.99 34.47
C ASN A 402 0.81 22.01 35.93
N TYR A 403 0.57 20.91 36.66
CA TYR A 403 0.99 20.77 38.07
C TYR A 403 2.52 20.77 38.25
N GLU A 404 3.28 20.48 37.20
CA GLU A 404 4.74 20.54 37.20
C GLU A 404 5.27 21.97 36.96
N PHE A 405 4.39 22.95 36.74
CA PHE A 405 4.79 24.35 36.56
C PHE A 405 5.43 24.88 37.85
N PRO A 406 6.65 25.47 37.82
CA PRO A 406 7.43 25.76 39.02
C PRO A 406 6.68 26.52 40.12
N LEU A 407 5.89 27.54 39.75
CA LEU A 407 5.13 28.35 40.71
C LEU A 407 3.93 27.59 41.31
N LEU A 408 3.29 26.72 40.52
CA LEU A 408 2.16 25.92 41.00
C LEU A 408 2.68 24.78 41.89
N ASN A 409 3.81 24.17 41.51
CA ASN A 409 4.45 23.12 42.30
C ASN A 409 4.94 23.66 43.66
N ASP A 410 5.62 24.82 43.68
CA ASP A 410 6.06 25.48 44.92
C ASP A 410 4.86 25.89 45.82
N LEU A 411 3.75 26.32 45.22
CA LEU A 411 2.53 26.61 45.95
C LEU A 411 1.90 25.35 46.55
N VAL A 412 1.89 24.24 45.81
CA VAL A 412 1.37 22.95 46.28
C VAL A 412 2.23 22.37 47.41
N ASP A 413 3.55 22.55 47.34
CA ASP A 413 4.51 22.06 48.34
C ASP A 413 4.52 22.91 49.63
N SER A 414 4.16 24.18 49.54
CA SER A 414 4.03 25.09 50.70
C SER A 414 2.69 25.04 51.42
N CYS A 415 1.70 24.32 50.87
CA CYS A 415 0.36 24.18 51.44
C CYS A 415 0.25 23.02 52.45
N ASP A 416 -0.56 23.21 53.49
CA ASP A 416 -1.01 22.09 54.35
C ASP A 416 -2.02 21.17 53.62
N SER A 417 -2.36 20.02 54.23
CA SER A 417 -3.25 19.04 53.62
C SER A 417 -4.65 19.57 53.28
N LYS A 418 -5.17 20.52 54.07
CA LYS A 418 -6.49 21.15 53.84
C LYS A 418 -6.42 22.20 52.74
N GLN A 419 -5.35 22.99 52.71
CA GLN A 419 -5.08 24.00 51.69
C GLN A 419 -4.84 23.35 50.32
N LYS A 420 -4.11 22.23 50.28
CA LYS A 420 -3.87 21.45 49.05
C LYS A 420 -5.17 20.92 48.45
N ALA A 421 -6.10 20.43 49.28
CA ALA A 421 -7.42 20.00 48.81
C ALA A 421 -8.23 21.16 48.19
N LYS A 422 -8.24 22.34 48.84
CA LYS A 422 -8.90 23.55 48.31
C LYS A 422 -8.28 24.02 47.00
N LEU A 423 -6.94 24.00 46.91
CA LEU A 423 -6.21 24.39 45.71
C LEU A 423 -6.51 23.46 44.54
N ASN A 424 -6.49 22.13 44.74
CA ASN A 424 -6.82 21.16 43.70
C ASN A 424 -8.26 21.34 43.19
N LEU A 425 -9.20 21.60 44.09
CA LEU A 425 -10.60 21.85 43.72
C LEU A 425 -10.73 23.11 42.86
N LEU A 426 -10.01 24.18 43.21
CA LEU A 426 -9.97 25.43 42.44
C LEU A 426 -9.30 25.24 41.07
N VAL A 427 -8.18 24.51 41.00
CA VAL A 427 -7.50 24.18 39.74
C VAL A 427 -8.43 23.42 38.80
N ARG A 428 -9.20 22.47 39.34
CA ARG A 428 -10.19 21.71 38.58
C ARG A 428 -11.34 22.58 38.07
N MET A 429 -11.84 23.51 38.89
CA MET A 429 -12.85 24.46 38.44
C MET A 429 -12.33 25.29 37.26
N ILE A 430 -11.10 25.81 37.37
CA ILE A 430 -10.46 26.56 36.28
C ILE A 430 -10.35 25.70 35.01
N ASN A 431 -9.87 24.46 35.11
CA ASN A 431 -9.77 23.54 33.97
C ASN A 431 -11.14 23.31 33.32
N THR A 432 -12.17 23.09 34.13
CA THR A 432 -13.54 22.86 33.65
C THR A 432 -14.10 24.08 32.95
N THR A 433 -14.04 25.26 33.57
CA THR A 433 -14.55 26.51 32.99
C THR A 433 -13.84 26.85 31.69
N ILE A 434 -12.50 26.71 31.63
CA ILE A 434 -11.73 26.93 30.39
C ILE A 434 -12.20 26.00 29.26
N ASN A 435 -12.45 24.73 29.57
CA ASN A 435 -12.86 23.75 28.56
C ASN A 435 -14.35 23.87 28.20
N LYS A 436 -15.20 24.40 29.09
CA LYS A 436 -16.59 24.77 28.79
C LYS A 436 -16.67 25.96 27.85
N ILE A 437 -15.88 27.02 28.07
CA ILE A 437 -15.79 28.18 27.17
C ILE A 437 -15.36 27.75 25.75
N ARG A 438 -14.59 26.67 25.64
CA ARG A 438 -14.10 26.12 24.38
C ARG A 438 -15.02 25.06 23.76
N ASP A 439 -16.18 24.79 24.35
CA ASP A 439 -17.14 23.75 23.93
C ASP A 439 -16.53 22.33 23.83
N THR A 440 -15.47 22.06 24.60
CA THR A 440 -14.75 20.77 24.58
C THR A 440 -14.92 19.95 25.86
N HIS A 441 -15.61 20.48 26.88
CA HIS A 441 -15.83 19.78 28.15
C HIS A 441 -17.03 18.82 28.11
N GLU A 442 -16.93 17.70 28.82
CA GLU A 442 -18.05 16.80 29.12
C GLU A 442 -18.13 16.58 30.62
N ASP A 443 -19.34 16.66 31.17
CA ASP A 443 -19.56 16.38 32.58
C ASP A 443 -19.29 14.88 32.86
N VAL A 444 -18.53 14.62 33.91
CA VAL A 444 -18.05 13.28 34.27
C VAL A 444 -18.85 12.76 35.47
N PRO A 445 -19.16 11.44 35.53
CA PRO A 445 -19.75 10.87 36.74
C PRO A 445 -18.85 11.02 37.96
N PHE A 446 -19.41 11.36 39.12
CA PHE A 446 -18.68 11.66 40.36
C PHE A 446 -17.68 10.55 40.77
N TYR A 447 -18.09 9.27 40.68
CA TYR A 447 -17.27 8.12 41.09
C TYR A 447 -16.04 7.86 40.21
N LYS A 448 -15.91 8.53 39.06
CA LYS A 448 -14.73 8.45 38.18
C LYS A 448 -13.69 9.54 38.46
N CYS A 449 -13.93 10.42 39.44
CA CYS A 449 -13.02 11.50 39.77
C CYS A 449 -12.05 11.08 40.89
N GLU A 450 -10.83 10.69 40.52
CA GLU A 450 -9.79 10.20 41.44
C GLU A 450 -9.36 11.24 42.50
N GLU A 451 -9.47 12.54 42.19
CA GLU A 451 -9.01 13.63 43.09
C GLU A 451 -10.08 14.12 44.09
N THR A 452 -11.34 13.72 43.90
CA THR A 452 -12.42 13.96 44.88
C THR A 452 -12.56 12.73 45.76
N THR A 453 -11.63 12.57 46.70
CA THR A 453 -11.90 11.69 47.85
C THR A 453 -13.15 12.22 48.57
N ASN A 454 -14.09 11.33 48.90
CA ASN A 454 -15.36 11.69 49.55
C ASN A 454 -15.17 12.67 50.73
N THR A 455 -14.11 12.52 51.50
CA THR A 455 -13.78 13.36 52.66
C THR A 455 -13.43 14.80 52.31
N ASN A 456 -12.58 15.04 51.30
CA ASN A 456 -12.13 16.40 50.96
C ASN A 456 -13.24 17.25 50.30
N PHE A 457 -14.10 16.60 49.51
CA PHE A 457 -15.21 17.27 48.85
C PHE A 457 -16.33 17.65 49.84
N VAL A 458 -16.67 16.77 50.78
CA VAL A 458 -17.65 17.04 51.84
C VAL A 458 -17.17 18.14 52.79
N GLU A 459 -15.88 18.13 53.18
CA GLU A 459 -15.30 19.22 54.00
C GLU A 459 -15.35 20.58 53.29
N ALA A 460 -15.15 20.62 51.97
CA ALA A 460 -15.24 21.86 51.20
C ALA A 460 -16.67 22.43 51.19
N ILE A 461 -17.69 21.58 51.03
CA ILE A 461 -19.10 21.97 51.09
C ILE A 461 -19.47 22.48 52.48
N LEU A 462 -19.03 21.78 53.53
CA LEU A 462 -19.27 22.19 54.92
C LEU A 462 -18.64 23.56 55.24
N ASN A 463 -17.39 23.78 54.81
CA ASN A 463 -16.70 25.04 55.03
C ASN A 463 -17.40 26.22 54.34
N LEU A 464 -17.94 26.03 53.13
CA LEU A 464 -18.71 27.06 52.43
C LEU A 464 -20.05 27.35 53.13
N ARG A 465 -20.71 26.33 53.69
CA ARG A 465 -21.93 26.53 54.49
C ARG A 465 -21.64 27.31 55.78
N GLU A 466 -20.56 26.99 56.48
CA GLU A 466 -20.13 27.72 57.69
C GLU A 466 -19.82 29.20 57.42
N HIS A 467 -19.40 29.54 56.19
CA HIS A 467 -19.14 30.92 55.76
C HIS A 467 -20.38 31.62 55.16
N GLY A 468 -21.57 31.02 55.27
CA GLY A 468 -22.86 31.65 54.95
C GLY A 468 -23.31 31.57 53.49
N TYR A 469 -22.72 30.70 52.66
CA TYR A 469 -23.18 30.48 51.28
C TYR A 469 -24.42 29.56 51.23
N SER A 470 -25.40 29.89 50.39
CA SER A 470 -26.63 29.09 50.25
C SER A 470 -26.40 27.79 49.47
N ASN A 471 -27.22 26.76 49.76
CA ASN A 471 -27.15 25.47 49.06
C ASN A 471 -27.34 25.62 47.54
N ASP A 472 -28.22 26.52 47.10
CA ASP A 472 -28.42 26.85 45.68
C ASP A 472 -27.17 27.48 45.05
N PHE A 473 -26.46 28.33 45.79
CA PHE A 473 -25.20 28.92 45.33
C PHE A 473 -24.12 27.85 45.16
N ILE A 474 -24.05 26.90 46.08
CA ILE A 474 -23.08 25.78 46.04
C ILE A 474 -23.40 24.86 44.86
N LYS A 475 -24.66 24.46 44.66
CA LYS A 475 -25.06 23.63 43.51
C LYS A 475 -24.73 24.31 42.18
N LYS A 476 -25.10 25.59 42.05
CA LYS A 476 -25.00 26.31 40.78
C LYS A 476 -23.59 26.76 40.43
N ASN A 477 -22.75 27.09 41.40
CA ASN A 477 -21.43 27.70 41.14
C ASN A 477 -20.23 26.84 41.54
N LEU A 478 -20.42 25.80 42.38
CA LEU A 478 -19.34 24.89 42.74
C LEU A 478 -19.45 23.59 41.93
N ILE A 479 -20.60 22.92 42.00
CA ILE A 479 -20.74 21.57 41.44
C ILE A 479 -20.80 21.60 39.92
N SER A 480 -21.54 22.56 39.35
CA SER A 480 -21.59 22.76 37.91
C SER A 480 -20.18 23.04 37.36
N GLU A 481 -19.40 23.89 38.02
CA GLU A 481 -18.06 24.30 37.61
C GLU A 481 -16.99 23.22 37.88
N LEU A 482 -17.31 22.16 38.61
CA LEU A 482 -16.43 20.99 38.76
C LEU A 482 -16.57 19.95 37.63
N GLY A 483 -17.55 20.16 36.74
CA GLY A 483 -17.78 19.27 35.60
C GLY A 483 -18.32 17.92 36.03
N ILE A 484 -19.10 17.89 37.10
CA ILE A 484 -19.66 16.68 37.68
C ILE A 484 -21.14 16.61 37.31
N ASP A 485 -21.60 15.46 36.82
CA ASP A 485 -23.02 15.23 36.64
C ASP A 485 -23.71 15.17 38.02
N LEU A 486 -24.57 16.16 38.28
CA LEU A 486 -25.35 16.29 39.51
C LEU A 486 -26.11 15.02 39.88
N LYS A 487 -26.55 14.22 38.89
CA LYS A 487 -27.30 12.97 39.11
C LYS A 487 -26.44 11.83 39.64
N THR A 488 -25.12 11.98 39.60
CA THR A 488 -24.16 10.94 39.99
C THR A 488 -23.54 11.18 41.36
N LEU A 489 -23.97 12.23 42.07
CA LEU A 489 -23.52 12.53 43.43
C LEU A 489 -23.99 11.45 44.42
N PRO A 490 -23.16 11.11 45.42
CA PRO A 490 -23.54 10.25 46.53
C PRO A 490 -24.77 10.78 47.30
N THR A 491 -25.59 9.88 47.84
CA THR A 491 -26.88 10.18 48.46
C THR A 491 -26.72 11.07 49.71
N ASP A 492 -25.68 10.81 50.49
CA ASP A 492 -25.23 11.58 51.64
C ASP A 492 -24.88 13.05 51.28
N ILE A 493 -24.34 13.29 50.09
CA ILE A 493 -24.00 14.65 49.62
C ILE A 493 -25.24 15.36 49.07
N LEU A 494 -26.13 14.63 48.40
CA LEU A 494 -27.40 15.16 47.92
C LEU A 494 -28.28 15.64 49.08
N GLU A 495 -28.40 14.84 50.15
CA GLU A 495 -29.13 15.19 51.37
C GLU A 495 -28.54 16.42 52.08
N MET A 496 -27.22 16.64 52.01
CA MET A 496 -26.55 17.83 52.56
C MET A 496 -26.79 19.11 51.75
N LEU A 497 -27.23 18.98 50.50
CA LEU A 497 -27.40 20.08 49.55
C LEU A 497 -28.88 20.40 49.27
N GLU A 498 -29.82 19.57 49.71
CA GLU A 498 -31.25 19.94 49.87
C GLU A 498 -31.43 20.94 51.02
#